data_AF-A0A6M0SA66-F1
#
_entry.id   AF-A0A6M0SA66-F1
#
_cell.length_a   1.000
_cell.length_b   1.000
_cell.length_c   1.000
_cell.angle_alpha   90.00
_cell.angle_beta   90.00
_cell.angle_gamma   90.00
#
_symmetry.space_group_name_H-M   'P 1'
#
loop_
_entity.id
_entity.type
_entity.pdbx_description
1 polymer ?
#
loop_
_entity_poly.entity_id
_entity_poly.type
_entity_poly.pdbx_seq_one_letter_code
_entity_poly.pdbx_strand_id
1 'polypeptide(L)'
;MTRVLTPPDSKLAHPNDQLPMKLAKAWSNDVPTIQYFSVVMPGAIYLNLTGSGVASDMPIERFETDLLRDYQEKLGKYHVYVDGHYGSEDDADIYEMVGWEVLTGSKCADNTVLIYYQEVNGLATIKKHMPEMVEDYLEENPWARAEVD
;
A
#
# COMPACT_ATOMS: atom_id res chain seq x y z
N MET A 1 -11.65 8.73 -62.37
CA MET A 1 -10.48 9.10 -61.55
C MET A 1 -10.85 8.83 -60.10
N THR A 2 -10.29 7.77 -59.51
CA THR A 2 -10.61 7.37 -58.13
C THR A 2 -9.59 8.03 -57.20
N ARG A 3 -10.02 9.00 -56.38
CA ARG A 3 -9.19 9.59 -55.32
C ARG A 3 -9.25 8.66 -54.11
N VAL A 4 -8.17 7.94 -53.85
CA VAL A 4 -7.98 7.25 -52.56
C VAL A 4 -7.52 8.31 -51.57
N LEU A 5 -8.32 8.57 -50.53
CA LEU A 5 -7.92 9.42 -49.41
C LEU A 5 -7.06 8.58 -48.46
N THR A 6 -5.76 8.80 -48.45
CA THR A 6 -4.89 8.30 -47.37
C THR A 6 -5.04 9.21 -46.14
N PRO A 7 -5.16 8.67 -44.92
CA PRO A 7 -5.16 9.50 -43.71
C PRO A 7 -3.83 10.26 -43.59
N PRO A 8 -3.79 11.43 -42.94
CA PRO A 8 -2.53 12.10 -42.66
C PRO A 8 -1.69 11.20 -41.75
N ASP A 9 -0.42 11.02 -42.08
CA ASP A 9 0.60 10.46 -41.18
C ASP A 9 0.81 11.41 -39.98
N SER A 10 -0.17 11.53 -39.10
CA SER A 10 0.06 12.03 -37.76
C SER A 10 0.36 10.81 -36.90
N LYS A 11 1.64 10.40 -36.87
CA LYS A 11 2.17 9.72 -35.69
C LYS A 11 2.05 10.74 -34.55
N LEU A 12 0.88 10.77 -33.92
CA LEU A 12 0.68 11.49 -32.68
C LEU A 12 1.66 10.86 -31.70
N ALA A 13 2.77 11.55 -31.45
CA ALA A 13 3.68 11.20 -30.38
C ALA A 13 2.83 11.14 -29.10
N HIS A 14 2.81 10.00 -28.44
CA HIS A 14 2.05 9.85 -27.22
C HIS A 14 2.63 10.86 -26.22
N PRO A 15 1.81 11.59 -25.42
CA PRO A 15 2.32 12.60 -24.48
C PRO A 15 3.34 12.04 -23.46
N ASN A 16 3.38 10.71 -23.33
CA ASN A 16 4.33 9.96 -22.50
C ASN A 16 5.50 9.33 -23.27
N ASP A 17 5.74 9.66 -24.54
CA ASP A 17 6.89 9.14 -25.31
C ASP A 17 8.25 9.51 -24.68
N GLN A 18 8.27 10.56 -23.85
CA GLN A 18 9.43 10.97 -23.05
C GLN A 18 9.32 10.60 -21.56
N LEU A 19 8.30 9.84 -21.15
CA LEU A 19 8.07 9.48 -19.76
C LEU A 19 9.28 8.79 -19.11
N PRO A 20 9.97 7.82 -19.75
CA PRO A 20 11.16 7.21 -19.17
C PRO A 20 12.26 8.24 -18.86
N MET A 21 12.46 9.21 -19.76
CA MET A 21 13.47 10.26 -19.61
C MET A 21 13.07 11.33 -18.58
N LYS A 22 11.76 11.62 -18.45
CA LYS A 22 11.22 12.51 -17.41
C LYS A 22 11.35 11.88 -16.01
N LEU A 23 11.06 10.58 -15.89
CA LEU A 23 11.22 9.83 -14.63
C LEU A 23 12.69 9.78 -14.21
N ALA A 24 13.60 9.42 -15.12
CA ALA A 24 15.04 9.40 -14.85
C ALA A 24 15.59 10.77 -14.40
N LYS A 25 15.10 11.87 -14.99
CA LYS A 25 15.50 13.24 -14.58
C LYS A 25 14.91 13.67 -13.25
N ALA A 26 13.67 13.28 -12.94
CA ALA A 26 13.02 13.65 -11.69
C ALA A 26 13.72 13.03 -10.46
N TRP A 27 14.45 11.93 -10.68
CA TRP A 27 15.09 11.14 -9.62
C TRP A 27 16.58 11.50 -9.45
N SER A 28 17.05 12.60 -10.05
CA SER A 28 18.42 13.11 -9.87
C SER A 28 19.55 12.12 -10.19
N ASN A 29 19.29 11.17 -11.09
CA ASN A 29 20.16 10.05 -11.55
C ASN A 29 20.18 8.78 -10.70
N ASP A 30 19.59 8.74 -9.51
CA ASP A 30 19.58 7.54 -8.67
C ASP A 30 18.17 7.18 -8.19
N VAL A 31 17.87 5.89 -8.14
CA VAL A 31 16.63 5.40 -7.51
C VAL A 31 16.67 5.67 -6.01
N PRO A 32 15.53 5.88 -5.34
CA PRO A 32 15.53 6.04 -3.89
C PRO A 32 16.12 4.77 -3.25
N THR A 33 16.88 4.94 -2.18
CA THR A 33 17.42 3.81 -1.43
C THR A 33 16.32 2.89 -0.92
N ILE A 34 15.16 3.46 -0.53
CA ILE A 34 14.02 2.72 -0.02
C ILE A 34 12.73 3.27 -0.66
N GLN A 35 11.91 2.35 -1.17
CA GLN A 35 10.49 2.57 -1.41
C GLN A 35 9.72 1.63 -0.49
N TYR A 36 8.65 2.10 0.15
CA TYR A 36 7.85 1.24 1.04
C TYR A 36 6.36 1.34 0.75
N PHE A 37 5.65 0.24 1.03
CA PHE A 37 4.22 0.09 0.84
C PHE A 37 3.62 -0.60 2.04
N SER A 38 2.53 -0.05 2.55
CA SER A 38 1.66 -0.70 3.51
C SER A 38 0.73 -1.65 2.78
N VAL A 39 0.71 -2.90 3.22
CA VAL A 39 -0.03 -3.99 2.60
C VAL A 39 -0.84 -4.73 3.65
N VAL A 40 -2.06 -5.10 3.29
CA VAL A 40 -2.87 -6.01 4.11
C VAL A 40 -2.25 -7.39 4.05
N MET A 41 -2.10 -8.04 5.21
CA MET A 41 -1.59 -9.40 5.32
C MET A 41 -2.48 -10.38 4.52
N PRO A 42 -1.94 -11.34 3.76
CA PRO A 42 -2.77 -12.36 3.12
C PRO A 42 -3.63 -13.11 4.14
N GLY A 43 -4.94 -13.17 3.90
CA GLY A 43 -5.92 -13.81 4.79
C GLY A 43 -6.52 -12.90 5.87
N ALA A 44 -5.99 -11.69 6.03
CA ALA A 44 -6.65 -10.63 6.79
C ALA A 44 -7.87 -10.10 6.03
N ILE A 45 -8.74 -9.40 6.74
CA ILE A 45 -9.83 -8.65 6.11
C ILE A 45 -9.20 -7.61 5.18
N TYR A 46 -9.70 -7.48 3.95
CA TYR A 46 -9.10 -6.58 2.98
C TYR A 46 -9.80 -5.23 2.95
N LEU A 47 -9.07 -4.20 3.37
CA LEU A 47 -9.39 -2.80 3.14
C LEU A 47 -8.21 -2.13 2.44
N ASN A 48 -8.47 -1.23 1.48
CA ASN A 48 -7.40 -0.50 0.81
C ASN A 48 -6.65 0.37 1.82
N LEU A 49 -5.33 0.40 1.73
CA LEU A 49 -4.44 1.06 2.68
C LEU A 49 -3.72 2.24 1.99
N THR A 50 -3.66 3.41 2.62
CA THR A 50 -3.06 4.63 2.04
C THR A 50 -1.54 4.76 2.24
N GLY A 51 -0.92 3.86 3.02
CA GLY A 51 0.47 3.99 3.43
C GLY A 51 1.45 3.63 2.33
N SER A 52 2.20 4.60 1.81
CA SER A 52 3.36 4.36 0.94
C SER A 52 4.29 5.57 0.94
N GLY A 53 5.56 5.36 0.59
CA GLY A 53 6.51 6.46 0.51
C GLY A 53 7.89 6.05 0.02
N VAL A 54 8.80 7.03 0.03
CA VAL A 54 10.19 6.87 -0.36
C VAL A 54 11.11 7.47 0.70
N ALA A 55 12.25 6.83 0.93
CA ALA A 55 13.35 7.37 1.73
C ALA A 55 14.64 7.26 0.91
N SER A 56 15.15 8.41 0.45
CA SER A 56 16.30 8.47 -0.47
C SER A 56 17.66 8.57 0.24
N ASP A 57 17.68 9.03 1.49
CA ASP A 57 18.93 9.26 2.25
C ASP A 57 19.05 8.37 3.50
N MET A 58 18.28 7.27 3.54
CA MET A 58 18.22 6.37 4.70
C MET A 58 18.74 4.98 4.32
N PRO A 59 19.78 4.46 5.02
CA PRO A 59 20.18 3.06 4.89
C PRO A 59 19.08 2.11 5.35
N ILE A 60 18.98 0.94 4.70
CA ILE A 60 17.93 -0.05 5.01
C ILE A 60 18.00 -0.53 6.46
N GLU A 61 19.19 -0.71 7.03
CA GLU A 61 19.37 -1.18 8.40
C GLU A 61 18.81 -0.16 9.41
N ARG A 62 18.93 1.14 9.09
CA ARG A 62 18.33 2.19 9.93
C ARG A 62 16.81 2.16 9.83
N PHE A 63 16.27 1.99 8.62
CA PHE A 63 14.85 1.91 8.38
C PHE A 63 14.22 0.71 9.10
N GLU A 64 14.82 -0.47 9.00
CA GLU A 64 14.37 -1.68 9.72
C GLU A 64 14.46 -1.52 11.24
N THR A 65 15.48 -0.81 11.75
CA THR A 65 15.56 -0.48 13.18
C THR A 65 14.40 0.42 13.62
N ASP A 66 14.05 1.41 12.81
CA ASP A 66 12.90 2.29 13.08
C ASP A 66 11.57 1.50 13.00
N LEU A 67 11.42 0.59 12.03
CA LEU A 67 10.27 -0.34 11.96
C LEU A 67 10.17 -1.26 13.18
N LEU A 68 11.29 -1.85 13.61
CA LEU A 68 11.31 -2.74 14.78
C LEU A 68 10.91 -2.00 16.05
N ARG A 69 11.41 -0.77 16.26
CA ARG A 69 10.97 0.08 17.36
C ARG A 69 9.47 0.31 17.27
N ASP A 70 8.99 0.74 16.11
CA ASP A 70 7.58 1.09 15.90
C ASP A 70 6.66 -0.14 16.10
N TYR A 71 7.10 -1.33 15.72
CA TYR A 71 6.44 -2.62 15.98
C TYR A 71 6.36 -2.91 17.49
N GLN A 72 7.47 -2.78 18.21
CA GLN A 72 7.56 -3.12 19.63
C GLN A 72 6.81 -2.13 20.52
N GLU A 73 6.90 -0.85 20.19
CA GLU A 73 6.32 0.24 20.97
C GLU A 73 4.88 0.57 20.52
N LYS A 74 4.36 -0.14 19.50
CA LYS A 74 3.08 0.14 18.85
C LYS A 74 2.95 1.61 18.43
N LEU A 75 4.05 2.18 17.92
CA LEU A 75 4.12 3.57 17.49
C LEU A 75 3.88 3.66 15.99
N GLY A 76 2.83 4.38 15.58
CA GLY A 76 2.59 4.66 14.18
C GLY A 76 3.23 5.97 13.76
N LYS A 77 4.45 5.94 13.20
CA LYS A 77 4.83 6.99 12.24
C LYS A 77 4.39 6.65 10.81
N TYR A 78 4.16 5.37 10.57
CA TYR A 78 3.63 4.81 9.34
C TYR A 78 2.15 4.47 9.49
N HIS A 79 1.37 5.32 10.17
CA HIS A 79 -0.07 5.08 10.30
C HIS A 79 -0.67 4.96 8.90
N VAL A 80 -1.31 3.83 8.71
CA VAL A 80 -2.01 3.51 7.49
C VAL A 80 -3.46 3.79 7.74
N TYR A 81 -4.06 4.59 6.89
CA TYR A 81 -5.49 4.80 6.92
C TYR A 81 -6.14 3.89 5.89
N VAL A 82 -7.39 3.53 6.14
CA VAL A 82 -8.20 2.91 5.10
C VAL A 82 -8.51 3.96 4.03
N ASP A 83 -8.10 3.67 2.80
CA ASP A 83 -8.30 4.54 1.65
C ASP A 83 -9.81 4.69 1.35
N GLY A 84 -10.20 5.90 0.93
CA GLY A 84 -11.60 6.24 0.67
C GLY A 84 -12.45 6.63 1.89
N HIS A 85 -11.93 6.50 3.13
CA HIS A 85 -12.63 6.87 4.37
C HIS A 85 -12.06 8.13 5.07
N TYR A 86 -11.47 9.04 4.29
CA TYR A 86 -11.11 10.41 4.70
C TYR A 86 -10.26 10.57 5.97
N GLY A 87 -9.29 9.69 6.20
CA GLY A 87 -8.24 9.95 7.22
C GLY A 87 -8.80 10.15 8.63
N SER A 88 -9.92 9.49 8.95
CA SER A 88 -10.42 9.41 10.31
C SER A 88 -9.34 8.75 11.17
N GLU A 89 -8.86 9.44 12.21
CA GLU A 89 -7.94 8.84 13.20
C GLU A 89 -8.56 7.58 13.83
N ASP A 90 -9.90 7.49 13.90
CA ASP A 90 -10.64 6.31 14.37
C ASP A 90 -10.42 5.05 13.49
N ASP A 91 -9.88 5.21 12.27
CA ASP A 91 -9.55 4.10 11.36
C ASP A 91 -8.06 3.72 11.44
N ALA A 92 -7.23 4.44 12.18
CA ALA A 92 -5.84 4.06 12.41
C ALA A 92 -5.71 2.88 13.40
N ASP A 93 -6.77 2.61 14.18
CA ASP A 93 -6.81 1.58 15.23
C ASP A 93 -7.35 0.22 14.74
N ILE A 94 -7.86 0.15 13.51
CA ILE A 94 -8.42 -1.10 12.98
C ILE A 94 -7.36 -2.07 12.50
N TYR A 95 -6.15 -1.60 12.16
CA TYR A 95 -5.03 -2.44 11.77
C TYR A 95 -3.81 -2.17 12.61
N GLU A 96 -3.07 -3.23 12.95
CA GLU A 96 -1.75 -3.13 13.54
C GLU A 96 -0.70 -3.73 12.60
N MET A 97 0.53 -3.21 12.67
CA MET A 97 1.65 -3.76 11.94
C MET A 97 2.02 -5.12 12.54
N VAL A 98 2.10 -6.14 11.71
CA VAL A 98 2.44 -7.52 12.11
C VAL A 98 3.81 -7.96 11.62
N GLY A 99 4.42 -7.23 10.68
CA GLY A 99 5.76 -7.50 10.19
C GLY A 99 6.10 -6.72 8.93
N TRP A 100 7.26 -7.01 8.34
CA TRP A 100 7.67 -6.44 7.07
C TRP A 100 8.59 -7.40 6.30
N GLU A 101 8.73 -7.15 5.01
CA GLU A 101 9.64 -7.86 4.11
C GLU A 101 10.45 -6.85 3.29
N VAL A 102 11.74 -7.12 3.16
CA VAL A 102 12.66 -6.32 2.33
C VAL A 102 12.95 -7.06 1.03
N LEU A 103 12.53 -6.47 -0.07
CA LEU A 103 12.77 -6.94 -1.43
C LEU A 103 13.94 -6.14 -2.03
N THR A 104 15.00 -6.84 -2.42
CA THR A 104 16.19 -6.22 -3.03
C THR A 104 16.18 -6.39 -4.55
N GLY A 105 16.89 -5.51 -5.26
CA GLY A 105 17.06 -5.62 -6.72
C GLY A 105 15.87 -5.12 -7.54
N SER A 106 15.03 -4.25 -6.96
CA SER A 106 14.00 -3.52 -7.70
C SER A 106 14.64 -2.52 -8.67
N LYS A 107 13.98 -2.27 -9.80
CA LYS A 107 14.38 -1.20 -10.73
C LYS A 107 13.89 0.18 -10.28
N CYS A 108 13.07 0.23 -9.24
CA CYS A 108 12.39 1.43 -8.75
C CYS A 108 12.93 1.91 -7.40
N ALA A 109 13.77 1.13 -6.73
CA ALA A 109 14.46 1.47 -5.49
C ALA A 109 15.56 0.44 -5.22
N ASP A 110 16.60 0.79 -4.47
CA ASP A 110 17.60 -0.20 -4.05
C ASP A 110 16.95 -1.30 -3.20
N ASN A 111 16.02 -0.88 -2.33
CA ASN A 111 15.20 -1.73 -1.48
C ASN A 111 13.73 -1.35 -1.61
N THR A 112 12.87 -2.34 -1.77
CA THR A 112 11.41 -2.19 -1.65
C THR A 112 10.96 -2.88 -0.37
N VAL A 113 10.28 -2.16 0.52
CA VAL A 113 9.81 -2.70 1.79
C VAL A 113 8.30 -2.84 1.77
N LEU A 114 7.81 -4.06 1.98
CA LEU A 114 6.39 -4.34 2.20
C LEU A 114 6.16 -4.38 3.71
N ILE A 115 5.31 -3.51 4.22
CA ILE A 115 4.95 -3.44 5.65
C ILE A 115 3.56 -4.06 5.80
N TYR A 116 3.48 -5.18 6.51
CA TYR A 116 2.26 -5.97 6.64
C TYR A 116 1.42 -5.51 7.83
N TYR A 117 0.13 -5.34 7.57
CA TYR A 117 -0.87 -4.95 8.54
C TYR A 117 -1.99 -6.00 8.62
N GLN A 118 -2.47 -6.28 9.82
CA GLN A 118 -3.62 -7.14 10.06
C GLN A 118 -4.64 -6.42 10.94
N GLU A 119 -5.92 -6.73 10.74
CA GLU A 119 -6.97 -6.14 11.54
C GLU A 119 -6.90 -6.58 13.01
N VAL A 120 -7.06 -5.63 13.93
CA VAL A 120 -7.02 -5.88 15.38
C VAL A 120 -8.26 -6.64 15.84
N ASN A 121 -9.44 -6.30 15.29
CA ASN A 121 -10.68 -7.01 15.52
C ASN A 121 -11.46 -7.16 14.21
N GLY A 122 -11.45 -8.37 13.66
CA GLY A 122 -12.06 -8.61 12.36
C GLY A 122 -13.56 -8.40 12.32
N LEU A 123 -14.28 -8.81 13.35
CA LEU A 123 -15.72 -8.62 13.40
C LEU A 123 -16.12 -7.13 13.49
N ALA A 124 -15.41 -6.35 14.30
CA ALA A 124 -15.64 -4.91 14.41
C ALA A 124 -15.32 -4.20 13.08
N THR A 125 -14.23 -4.58 12.43
CA THR A 125 -13.85 -4.06 11.10
C THR A 125 -14.92 -4.37 10.06
N ILE A 126 -15.40 -5.61 9.97
CA ILE A 126 -16.47 -6.01 9.04
C ILE A 126 -17.77 -5.27 9.36
N LYS A 127 -18.20 -5.20 10.63
CA LYS A 127 -19.41 -4.46 11.03
C LYS A 127 -19.37 -2.98 10.61
N LYS A 128 -18.19 -2.36 10.68
CA LYS A 128 -18.02 -0.93 10.38
C LYS A 128 -17.93 -0.65 8.88
N HIS A 129 -17.16 -1.46 8.14
CA HIS A 129 -16.81 -1.15 6.75
C HIS A 129 -17.52 -2.01 5.70
N MET A 130 -17.98 -3.21 6.07
CA MET A 130 -18.63 -4.19 5.18
C MET A 130 -19.78 -4.91 5.91
N PRO A 131 -20.77 -4.18 6.43
CA PRO A 131 -21.81 -4.75 7.30
C PRO A 131 -22.62 -5.89 6.64
N GLU A 132 -22.70 -5.89 5.32
CA GLU A 132 -23.33 -6.94 4.52
C GLU A 132 -22.61 -8.29 4.58
N MET A 133 -21.32 -8.30 4.94
CA MET A 133 -20.49 -9.51 5.02
C MET A 133 -20.43 -10.10 6.44
N VAL A 134 -21.16 -9.54 7.41
CA VAL A 134 -21.09 -9.98 8.82
C VAL A 134 -21.50 -11.44 8.98
N GLU A 135 -22.59 -11.88 8.36
CA GLU A 135 -23.05 -13.27 8.50
C GLU A 135 -22.07 -14.25 7.87
N ASP A 136 -21.59 -13.97 6.66
CA ASP A 136 -20.57 -14.78 5.98
C ASP A 136 -19.30 -14.88 6.84
N TYR A 137 -18.84 -13.75 7.40
CA TYR A 137 -17.69 -13.72 8.30
C TYR A 137 -17.92 -14.57 9.55
N LEU A 138 -19.10 -14.53 10.17
CA LEU A 138 -19.46 -15.32 11.34
C LEU A 138 -19.66 -16.81 11.04
N GLU A 139 -19.96 -17.18 9.79
CA GLU A 139 -19.99 -18.56 9.33
C GLU A 139 -18.58 -19.12 9.16
N GLU A 140 -17.67 -18.34 8.57
CA GLU A 140 -16.26 -18.70 8.41
C GLU A 140 -15.47 -18.66 9.74
N ASN A 141 -15.90 -17.80 10.67
CA ASN A 141 -15.27 -17.59 11.97
C ASN A 141 -16.27 -17.77 13.12
N PRO A 142 -16.74 -19.00 13.40
CA PRO A 142 -17.76 -19.23 14.43
C PRO A 142 -17.36 -18.78 15.83
N TRP A 143 -16.05 -18.74 16.10
CA TRP A 143 -15.47 -18.26 17.36
C TRP A 143 -15.77 -16.77 17.62
N ALA A 144 -15.90 -15.97 16.56
CA ALA A 144 -16.18 -14.53 16.68
C ALA A 144 -17.62 -14.25 17.16
N ARG A 145 -18.53 -15.23 17.08
CA ARG A 145 -19.90 -15.09 17.63
C ARG A 145 -19.90 -14.88 19.15
N ALA A 146 -18.91 -15.43 19.85
CA ALA A 146 -18.77 -15.27 21.30
C ALA A 146 -18.35 -13.85 21.73
N GLU A 147 -17.89 -13.02 20.78
CA GLU A 147 -17.56 -11.60 21.02
C GLU A 147 -18.76 -10.66 20.76
N VAL A 148 -19.92 -11.22 20.37
CA VAL A 148 -21.16 -10.47 20.08
C VAL A 148 -22.06 -10.35 21.32
N ASP A 149 -21.94 -11.27 22.28
CA ASP A 149 -22.72 -11.35 23.53
C ASP A 149 -22.06 -10.61 24.69
#